data_AF-A0A9D4EVC3-F1
#
_entry.id   AF-A0A9D4EVC3-F1
#
_cell.length_a   1.000
_cell.length_b   1.000
_cell.length_c   1.000
_cell.angle_alpha   90.00
_cell.angle_beta   90.00
_cell.angle_gamma   90.00
#
_symmetry.space_group_name_H-M   'P 1'
#
loop_
_entity.id
_entity.type
_entity.pdbx_description
1 polymer ?
#
loop_
_entity_poly.entity_id
_entity_poly.type
_entity_poly.pdbx_seq_one_letter_code
_entity_poly.pdbx_strand_id
1 'polypeptide(L)'
;MCPILFLRLGDSVANDRNKFKILFLRLGDSVANDRNKFKILFLRLGDSVANDRNKFKILFLRLGDSVANDRNKFKILFLRLGDSVANDRNKFKILFLRLGDSVANDRNKFKILFLRLGDSVANDRNKFKILFLRLGDSVANDRNKFKILFLRLGDSVANDRNKFKILFLRLGDSVANDRNKFKILFLRLGDSVANDRNKFKILFR
;
A
#
# COMPACT_ATOMS: atom_id res chain seq x y z
N MET A 1 6.56 32.40 15.21
CA MET A 1 5.57 31.95 14.19
C MET A 1 6.14 30.76 13.45
N CYS A 2 5.36 29.70 13.21
CA CYS A 2 5.82 28.51 12.49
C CYS A 2 5.16 28.54 11.10
N PRO A 3 5.92 28.53 10.00
CA PRO A 3 5.35 28.83 8.70
C PRO A 3 4.43 27.70 8.26
N ILE A 4 3.17 28.05 8.06
CA ILE A 4 2.25 27.30 7.19
C ILE A 4 2.48 27.89 5.80
N LEU A 5 2.88 27.04 4.86
CA LEU A 5 3.16 27.48 3.50
C LEU A 5 2.12 26.89 2.55
N PHE A 6 1.55 27.76 1.72
CA PHE A 6 0.67 27.42 0.61
C PHE A 6 1.36 27.84 -0.67
N LEU A 7 1.61 26.90 -1.56
CA LEU A 7 2.17 27.18 -2.88
C LEU A 7 1.25 26.61 -3.95
N ARG A 8 1.04 27.43 -4.98
CA ARG A 8 0.41 27.03 -6.24
C ARG A 8 1.38 27.42 -7.35
N LEU A 9 1.94 26.43 -8.03
CA LEU A 9 2.87 26.63 -9.15
C LEU A 9 2.36 25.81 -10.35
N GLY A 10 2.74 26.21 -11.56
CA GLY A 10 2.53 25.39 -12.76
C GLY A 10 3.49 24.20 -12.77
N ASP A 11 4.73 24.46 -12.37
CA ASP A 11 5.87 23.59 -12.68
C ASP A 11 6.22 22.58 -11.56
N SER A 12 7.22 21.77 -11.86
CA SER A 12 7.81 20.79 -10.94
C SER A 12 8.55 21.43 -9.75
N VAL A 13 8.49 20.77 -8.59
CA VAL A 13 9.18 21.22 -7.36
C VAL A 13 10.16 20.17 -6.86
N ALA A 14 11.39 20.58 -6.60
CA ALA A 14 12.40 19.77 -5.92
C ALA A 14 12.73 20.36 -4.53
N ASN A 15 12.64 19.54 -3.49
CA ASN A 15 12.95 19.91 -2.10
C ASN A 15 14.02 18.98 -1.52
N ASP A 16 15.16 19.55 -1.10
CA ASP A 16 16.20 18.82 -0.37
C ASP A 16 16.33 19.33 1.08
N ARG A 17 16.39 18.40 2.05
CA ARG A 17 16.72 18.64 3.46
C ARG A 17 15.83 19.64 4.22
N ASN A 18 14.61 19.86 3.78
CA ASN A 18 13.68 20.77 4.41
C ASN A 18 13.02 20.23 5.69
N LYS A 19 12.65 21.18 6.56
CA LYS A 19 11.87 20.92 7.78
C LYS A 19 10.70 21.88 7.86
N PHE A 20 9.50 21.40 7.60
CA PHE A 20 8.29 22.21 7.71
C PHE A 20 7.31 21.60 8.72
N LYS A 21 6.52 22.47 9.34
CA LYS A 21 5.41 22.02 10.18
C LYS A 21 4.24 21.63 9.30
N ILE A 22 3.78 22.51 8.42
CA ILE A 22 2.64 22.27 7.54
C ILE A 22 2.96 22.84 6.16
N LEU A 23 2.77 22.04 5.12
CA LEU A 23 2.92 22.46 3.73
C LEU A 23 1.72 21.98 2.91
N PHE A 24 1.19 22.88 2.08
CA PHE A 24 0.17 22.61 1.08
C PHE A 24 0.73 22.99 -0.29
N LEU A 25 0.82 22.02 -1.20
CA LEU A 25 1.20 22.27 -2.60
C LEU A 25 0.05 21.88 -3.53
N ARG A 26 -0.19 22.73 -4.52
CA ARG A 26 -0.98 22.40 -5.71
C ARG A 26 -0.14 22.70 -6.94
N LEU A 27 0.27 21.68 -7.68
CA LEU A 27 1.10 21.83 -8.89
C LEU A 27 0.40 21.21 -10.10
N GLY A 28 0.82 21.62 -11.30
CA GLY A 28 0.51 20.91 -12.54
C GLY A 28 1.29 19.60 -12.60
N ASP A 29 2.60 19.66 -12.35
CA ASP A 29 3.52 18.58 -12.68
C ASP A 29 3.98 17.76 -11.45
N SER A 30 5.30 17.59 -11.26
CA SER A 30 5.91 16.61 -10.37
C SER A 30 6.49 17.19 -9.08
N VAL A 31 6.61 16.36 -8.03
CA VAL A 31 7.36 16.72 -6.80
C VAL A 31 8.43 15.69 -6.49
N ALA A 32 9.67 16.15 -6.29
CA ALA A 32 10.76 15.35 -5.74
C ALA A 32 11.15 15.86 -4.34
N ASN A 33 11.17 14.97 -3.36
CA ASN A 33 11.55 15.27 -1.98
C ASN A 33 12.67 14.35 -1.51
N ASP A 34 13.86 14.88 -1.21
CA ASP A 34 14.96 14.14 -0.56
C ASP A 34 15.17 14.60 0.90
N ARG A 35 15.26 13.63 1.82
CA ARG A 35 15.66 13.83 3.24
C ARG A 35 14.83 14.83 4.05
N ASN A 36 13.59 15.07 3.69
CA ASN A 36 12.73 16.04 4.34
C ASN A 36 12.03 15.51 5.59
N LYS A 37 11.64 16.44 6.47
CA LYS A 37 10.83 16.16 7.66
C LYS A 37 9.63 17.11 7.70
N PHE A 38 8.43 16.53 7.64
CA PHE A 38 7.19 17.28 7.71
C PHE A 38 6.30 16.77 8.85
N LYS A 39 5.62 17.67 9.57
CA LYS A 39 4.52 17.23 10.44
C LYS A 39 3.34 16.83 9.55
N ILE A 40 2.93 17.72 8.65
CA ILE A 40 1.78 17.54 7.76
C ILE A 40 2.17 18.03 6.37
N LEU A 41 1.89 17.23 5.35
CA LEU A 41 2.03 17.60 3.95
C LEU A 41 0.74 17.23 3.19
N PHE A 42 0.23 18.15 2.40
CA PHE A 42 -0.85 17.93 1.45
C PHE A 42 -0.36 18.29 0.05
N LEU A 43 -0.44 17.33 -0.88
CA LEU A 43 -0.13 17.56 -2.29
C LEU A 43 -1.36 17.25 -3.15
N ARG A 44 -1.63 18.14 -4.10
CA ARG A 44 -2.54 17.88 -5.23
C ARG A 44 -1.80 18.19 -6.52
N LEU A 45 -1.49 17.16 -7.30
CA LEU A 45 -0.70 17.29 -8.53
C LEU A 45 -1.43 16.67 -9.72
N GLY A 46 -1.05 17.04 -10.94
CA GLY A 46 -1.39 16.30 -12.15
C GLY A 46 -0.61 15.00 -12.24
N ASP A 47 0.70 15.05 -12.02
CA ASP A 47 1.58 13.93 -12.40
C ASP A 47 2.07 13.10 -11.21
N SER A 48 3.34 13.22 -10.84
CA SER A 48 4.07 12.24 -10.03
C SER A 48 4.70 12.79 -8.74
N VAL A 49 4.92 11.90 -7.76
CA VAL A 49 5.68 12.20 -6.54
C VAL A 49 6.76 11.18 -6.30
N ALA A 50 8.00 11.65 -6.11
CA ALA A 50 9.11 10.86 -5.63
C ALA A 50 9.57 11.35 -4.23
N ASN A 51 9.64 10.42 -3.27
CA ASN A 51 10.11 10.69 -1.91
C ASN A 51 11.26 9.73 -1.54
N ASP A 52 12.46 10.26 -1.29
CA ASP A 52 13.58 9.49 -0.70
C ASP A 52 13.88 9.93 0.75
N ARG A 53 14.00 8.94 1.66
CA ARG A 53 14.46 9.12 3.06
C ARG A 53 13.70 10.15 3.90
N ASN A 54 12.42 10.38 3.60
CA ASN A 54 11.60 11.36 4.28
C ASN A 54 10.92 10.82 5.55
N LYS A 55 10.53 11.75 6.43
CA LYS A 55 9.72 11.46 7.62
C LYS A 55 8.52 12.39 7.68
N PHE A 56 7.33 11.80 7.66
CA PHE A 56 6.06 12.51 7.75
C PHE A 56 5.26 12.00 8.95
N LYS A 57 4.59 12.89 9.71
CA LYS A 57 3.51 12.39 10.58
C LYS A 57 2.28 12.09 9.74
N ILE A 58 1.87 13.02 8.90
CA ILE A 58 0.69 12.87 8.04
C ILE A 58 1.06 13.33 6.63
N LEU A 59 0.74 12.50 5.64
CA LEU A 59 0.83 12.86 4.23
C LEU A 59 -0.50 12.54 3.53
N PHE A 60 -1.00 13.48 2.75
CA PHE A 60 -2.14 13.31 1.86
C PHE A 60 -1.70 13.65 0.43
N LEU A 61 -1.86 12.70 -0.49
CA LEU A 61 -1.62 12.92 -1.91
C LEU A 61 -2.89 12.66 -2.71
N ARG A 62 -3.17 13.56 -3.64
CA ARG A 62 -4.15 13.36 -4.73
C ARG A 62 -3.47 13.67 -6.05
N LEU A 63 -3.18 12.65 -6.84
CA LEU A 63 -2.45 12.78 -8.10
C LEU A 63 -3.25 12.17 -9.26
N GLY A 64 -2.90 12.52 -10.49
CA GLY A 64 -3.29 11.78 -11.68
C GLY A 64 -2.51 10.47 -11.78
N ASP A 65 -1.18 10.52 -11.65
CA ASP A 65 -0.36 9.38 -12.07
C ASP A 65 0.19 8.56 -10.90
N SER A 66 1.46 8.78 -10.52
CA SER A 66 2.26 7.78 -9.78
C SER A 66 2.95 8.31 -8.52
N VAL A 67 3.23 7.40 -7.58
CA VAL A 67 4.01 7.67 -6.36
C VAL A 67 5.12 6.65 -6.18
N ALA A 68 6.34 7.14 -6.01
CA ALA A 68 7.49 6.35 -5.59
C ALA A 68 8.00 6.79 -4.20
N ASN A 69 8.13 5.85 -3.27
CA ASN A 69 8.64 6.09 -1.92
C ASN A 69 9.80 5.12 -1.60
N ASP A 70 11.01 5.62 -1.39
CA ASP A 70 12.14 4.84 -0.85
C ASP A 70 12.50 5.25 0.59
N ARG A 71 12.66 4.26 1.48
CA ARG A 71 13.19 4.43 2.87
C ARG A 71 12.45 5.44 3.74
N ASN A 72 11.17 5.66 3.51
CA ASN A 72 10.38 6.65 4.23
C ASN A 72 9.73 6.10 5.51
N LYS A 73 9.38 7.03 6.40
CA LYS A 73 8.59 6.74 7.61
C LYS A 73 7.39 7.65 7.70
N PHE A 74 6.20 7.04 7.73
CA PHE A 74 4.92 7.74 7.86
C PHE A 74 4.18 7.24 9.10
N LYS A 75 3.53 8.14 9.85
CA LYS A 75 2.48 7.65 10.77
C LYS A 75 1.23 7.35 9.97
N ILE A 76 0.77 8.30 9.17
CA ILE A 76 -0.45 8.17 8.39
C ILE A 76 -0.16 8.65 6.96
N LEU A 77 -0.53 7.83 5.98
CA LEU A 77 -0.50 8.18 4.57
C LEU A 77 -1.86 7.88 3.94
N PHE A 78 -2.38 8.85 3.18
CA PHE A 78 -3.55 8.71 2.34
C PHE A 78 -3.17 9.05 0.90
N LEU A 79 -3.39 8.10 -0.01
CA LEU A 79 -3.20 8.29 -1.45
C LEU A 79 -4.51 8.08 -2.20
N ARG A 80 -4.80 8.99 -3.11
CA ARG A 80 -5.81 8.82 -4.16
C ARG A 80 -5.18 9.13 -5.50
N LEU A 81 -4.93 8.12 -6.33
CA LEU A 81 -4.24 8.26 -7.62
C LEU A 81 -5.09 7.65 -8.74
N GLY A 82 -4.79 8.01 -9.99
CA GLY A 82 -5.21 7.26 -11.17
C GLY A 82 -4.42 5.96 -11.27
N ASP A 83 -3.09 6.01 -11.22
CA ASP A 83 -2.30 4.88 -11.70
C ASP A 83 -1.67 4.05 -10.57
N SER A 84 -0.40 4.31 -10.22
CA SER A 84 0.46 3.33 -9.55
C SER A 84 1.20 3.83 -8.31
N VAL A 85 1.51 2.89 -7.40
CA VAL A 85 2.32 3.16 -6.21
C VAL A 85 3.44 2.13 -6.06
N ALA A 86 4.67 2.62 -5.92
CA ALA A 86 5.84 1.82 -5.57
C ALA A 86 6.41 2.25 -4.20
N ASN A 87 6.55 1.29 -3.29
CA ASN A 87 7.12 1.50 -1.96
C ASN A 87 8.26 0.52 -1.68
N ASP A 88 9.50 1.01 -1.51
CA ASP A 88 10.64 0.23 -1.03
C ASP A 88 11.06 0.62 0.41
N ARG A 89 11.25 -0.37 1.28
CA ARG A 89 11.82 -0.23 2.65
C ARG A 89 11.13 0.79 3.56
N ASN A 90 9.83 0.99 3.39
CA ASN A 90 9.08 1.97 4.15
C ASN A 90 8.47 1.41 5.44
N LYS A 91 8.16 2.33 6.36
CA LYS A 91 7.42 2.02 7.60
C LYS A 91 6.21 2.94 7.72
N PHE A 92 5.04 2.34 7.82
CA PHE A 92 3.76 3.02 8.00
C PHE A 92 3.07 2.52 9.27
N LYS A 93 2.43 3.42 10.03
CA LYS A 93 1.43 2.93 10.99
C LYS A 93 0.13 2.63 10.23
N ILE A 94 -0.36 3.59 9.47
CA ILE A 94 -1.61 3.48 8.73
C ILE A 94 -1.36 3.95 7.30
N LEU A 95 -1.80 3.14 6.33
CA LEU A 95 -1.82 3.51 4.93
C LEU A 95 -3.21 3.23 4.37
N PHE A 96 -3.75 4.21 3.65
CA PHE A 96 -4.97 4.09 2.85
C PHE A 96 -4.63 4.43 1.40
N LEU A 97 -4.88 3.49 0.50
CA LEU A 97 -4.75 3.70 -0.95
C LEU A 97 -6.09 3.50 -1.63
N ARG A 98 -6.42 4.42 -2.54
CA ARG A 98 -7.45 4.25 -3.56
C ARG A 98 -6.85 4.57 -4.92
N LEU A 99 -6.65 3.57 -5.76
CA LEU A 99 -6.02 3.71 -7.08
C LEU A 99 -6.91 3.12 -8.17
N GLY A 100 -6.67 3.49 -9.42
CA GLY A 100 -7.14 2.76 -10.59
C GLY A 100 -6.35 1.48 -10.76
N ASP A 101 -5.02 1.54 -10.76
CA ASP A 101 -4.24 0.42 -11.29
C ASP A 101 -3.54 -0.42 -10.19
N SER A 102 -2.26 -0.14 -9.90
CA SER A 102 -1.37 -1.14 -9.28
C SER A 102 -0.60 -0.65 -8.06
N VAL A 103 -0.26 -1.59 -7.16
CA VAL A 103 0.59 -1.36 -6.00
C VAL A 103 1.72 -2.38 -5.92
N ALA A 104 2.95 -1.90 -5.82
CA ALA A 104 4.13 -2.69 -5.51
C ALA A 104 4.74 -2.29 -4.16
N ASN A 105 4.93 -3.26 -3.27
CA ASN A 105 5.54 -3.07 -1.95
C ASN A 105 6.69 -4.07 -1.74
N ASP A 106 7.94 -3.58 -1.60
CA ASP A 106 9.08 -4.39 -1.16
C ASP A 106 9.56 -4.01 0.26
N ARG A 107 9.78 -5.01 1.12
CA ARG A 107 10.40 -4.88 2.46
C ARG A 107 9.75 -3.86 3.40
N ASN A 108 8.44 -3.67 3.29
CA ASN A 108 7.71 -2.69 4.08
C ASN A 108 7.15 -3.26 5.39
N LYS A 109 6.87 -2.35 6.33
CA LYS A 109 6.18 -2.66 7.59
C LYS A 109 4.98 -1.75 7.77
N PHE A 110 3.81 -2.36 7.92
CA PHE A 110 2.55 -1.67 8.16
C PHE A 110 1.92 -2.18 9.46
N LYS A 111 1.32 -1.29 10.25
CA LYS A 111 0.34 -1.79 11.25
C LYS A 111 -0.97 -2.07 10.54
N ILE A 112 -1.48 -1.11 9.80
CA ILE A 112 -2.76 -1.21 9.10
C ILE A 112 -2.58 -0.73 7.67
N LEU A 113 -3.04 -1.53 6.71
CA LEU A 113 -3.11 -1.17 5.31
C LEU A 113 -4.54 -1.44 4.80
N PHE A 114 -5.10 -0.44 4.14
CA PHE A 114 -6.35 -0.54 3.39
C PHE A 114 -6.09 -0.18 1.93
N LEU A 115 -6.40 -1.11 1.03
CA LEU A 115 -6.32 -0.88 -0.42
C LEU A 115 -7.68 -1.08 -1.05
N ARG A 116 -8.04 -0.15 -1.94
CA ARG A 116 -9.11 -0.31 -2.92
C ARG A 116 -8.56 0.03 -4.30
N LEU A 117 -8.38 -0.98 -5.16
CA LEU A 117 -7.80 -0.81 -6.50
C LEU A 117 -8.73 -1.40 -7.57
N GLY A 118 -8.53 -1.00 -8.82
CA GLY A 118 -9.06 -1.71 -9.99
C GLY A 118 -8.27 -2.99 -10.22
N ASP A 119 -6.95 -2.92 -10.32
CA ASP A 119 -6.18 -4.04 -10.87
C ASP A 119 -5.46 -4.87 -9.80
N SER A 120 -4.18 -4.59 -9.53
CA SER A 120 -3.25 -5.58 -8.97
C SER A 120 -2.43 -5.10 -7.76
N VAL A 121 -2.08 -6.07 -6.91
CA VAL A 121 -1.17 -5.86 -5.77
C VAL A 121 -0.04 -6.88 -5.77
N ALA A 122 1.20 -6.41 -5.71
CA ALA A 122 2.39 -7.20 -5.47
C ALA A 122 3.05 -6.83 -4.14
N ASN A 123 3.25 -7.81 -3.26
CA ASN A 123 3.92 -7.63 -1.96
C ASN A 123 5.07 -8.64 -1.80
N ASP A 124 6.32 -8.18 -1.68
CA ASP A 124 7.47 -9.00 -1.29
C ASP A 124 8.01 -8.64 0.11
N ARG A 125 8.25 -9.65 0.94
CA ARG A 125 8.93 -9.55 2.26
C ARG A 125 8.33 -8.53 3.23
N ASN A 126 7.02 -8.31 3.18
CA ASN A 126 6.32 -7.34 4.00
C ASN A 126 5.82 -7.91 5.32
N LYS A 127 5.57 -7.02 6.28
CA LYS A 127 4.92 -7.35 7.57
C LYS A 127 3.74 -6.43 7.82
N PHE A 128 2.57 -7.04 8.02
CA PHE A 128 1.32 -6.36 8.32
C PHE A 128 0.76 -6.87 9.65
N LYS A 129 0.18 -6.00 10.48
CA LYS A 129 -0.74 -6.51 11.51
C LYS A 129 -2.08 -6.79 10.86
N ILE A 130 -2.63 -5.82 10.15
CA ILE A 130 -3.92 -5.92 9.51
C ILE A 130 -3.79 -5.43 8.07
N LEU A 131 -4.29 -6.23 7.13
CA LEU A 131 -4.41 -5.87 5.73
C LEU A 131 -5.85 -6.10 5.27
N PHE A 132 -6.43 -5.10 4.63
CA PHE A 132 -7.70 -5.17 3.93
C PHE A 132 -7.47 -4.83 2.46
N LEU A 133 -7.81 -5.75 1.56
CA LEU A 133 -7.79 -5.54 0.12
C LEU A 133 -9.18 -5.70 -0.47
N ARG A 134 -9.57 -4.75 -1.32
CA ARG A 134 -10.69 -4.88 -2.25
C ARG A 134 -10.21 -4.52 -3.64
N LEU A 135 -10.09 -5.52 -4.53
CA LEU A 135 -9.57 -5.33 -5.89
C LEU A 135 -10.54 -5.90 -6.92
N GLY A 136 -10.41 -5.46 -8.17
CA GLY A 136 -11.00 -6.14 -9.33
C GLY A 136 -10.24 -7.42 -9.62
N ASP A 137 -8.92 -7.34 -9.82
CA ASP A 137 -8.19 -8.47 -10.41
C ASP A 137 -7.43 -9.31 -9.37
N SER A 138 -6.13 -9.02 -9.16
CA SER A 138 -5.18 -10.01 -8.67
C SER A 138 -4.31 -9.57 -7.49
N VAL A 139 -3.91 -10.55 -6.66
CA VAL A 139 -2.95 -10.36 -5.56
C VAL A 139 -1.82 -11.39 -5.64
N ALA A 140 -0.59 -10.91 -5.62
CA ALA A 140 0.61 -11.71 -5.43
C ALA A 140 1.33 -11.34 -4.12
N ASN A 141 1.55 -12.34 -3.25
CA ASN A 141 2.26 -12.17 -1.98
C ASN A 141 3.39 -13.21 -1.85
N ASP A 142 4.65 -12.76 -1.76
CA ASP A 142 5.81 -13.61 -1.41
C ASP A 142 6.40 -13.27 -0.03
N ARG A 143 6.66 -14.29 0.79
CA ARG A 143 7.39 -14.19 2.08
C ARG A 143 6.84 -13.18 3.08
N ASN A 144 5.54 -12.96 3.08
CA ASN A 144 4.89 -11.98 3.95
C ASN A 144 4.42 -12.56 5.28
N LYS A 145 4.26 -11.68 6.27
CA LYS A 145 3.68 -12.02 7.57
C LYS A 145 2.50 -11.10 7.88
N PHE A 146 1.35 -11.70 8.12
CA PHE A 146 0.11 -11.03 8.49
C PHE A 146 -0.39 -11.55 9.84
N LYS A 147 -0.94 -10.69 10.69
CA LYS A 147 -1.81 -11.22 11.76
C LYS A 147 -3.19 -11.51 11.19
N ILE A 148 -3.77 -10.53 10.51
CA ILE A 148 -5.11 -10.63 9.93
C ILE A 148 -5.05 -10.14 8.48
N LEU A 149 -5.60 -10.94 7.58
CA LEU A 149 -5.78 -10.59 6.18
C LEU A 149 -7.24 -10.76 5.78
N PHE A 150 -7.81 -9.73 5.16
CA PHE A 150 -9.11 -9.75 4.51
C PHE A 150 -8.94 -9.44 3.02
N LEU A 151 -9.33 -10.36 2.15
CA LEU A 151 -9.37 -10.16 0.71
C LEU A 151 -10.80 -10.27 0.19
N ARG A 152 -11.18 -9.31 -0.65
CA ARG A 152 -12.34 -9.39 -1.53
C ARG A 152 -11.89 -9.06 -2.95
N LEU A 153 -11.85 -10.05 -3.84
CA LEU A 153 -11.35 -9.90 -5.21
C LEU A 153 -12.36 -10.42 -6.22
N GLY A 154 -12.28 -9.92 -7.46
CA GLY A 154 -12.93 -10.55 -8.62
C GLY A 154 -12.20 -11.83 -8.97
N ASP A 155 -10.89 -11.77 -9.23
CA ASP A 155 -10.23 -12.89 -9.90
C ASP A 155 -9.40 -13.77 -8.96
N SER A 156 -8.10 -13.47 -8.80
CA SER A 156 -7.11 -14.47 -8.37
C SER A 156 -6.19 -14.04 -7.21
N VAL A 157 -5.75 -15.04 -6.44
CA VAL A 157 -4.74 -14.88 -5.38
C VAL A 157 -3.62 -15.89 -5.54
N ALA A 158 -2.39 -15.40 -5.55
CA ALA A 158 -1.17 -16.20 -5.41
C ALA A 158 -0.41 -15.85 -4.12
N ASN A 159 -0.19 -16.84 -3.27
CA ASN A 159 0.56 -16.69 -2.02
C ASN A 159 1.69 -17.74 -1.94
N ASP A 160 2.95 -17.31 -1.84
CA ASP A 160 4.11 -18.18 -1.54
C ASP A 160 4.73 -17.84 -0.17
N ARG A 161 4.99 -18.87 0.65
CA ARG A 161 5.75 -18.80 1.93
C ARG A 161 5.22 -17.77 2.94
N ASN A 162 3.91 -17.53 2.96
CA ASN A 162 3.30 -16.56 3.86
C ASN A 162 2.88 -17.16 5.20
N LYS A 163 2.81 -16.31 6.23
CA LYS A 163 2.30 -16.67 7.55
C LYS A 163 1.14 -15.74 7.94
N PHE A 164 -0.02 -16.32 8.20
CA PHE A 164 -1.21 -15.63 8.67
C PHE A 164 -1.59 -16.17 10.07
N LYS A 165 -2.22 -15.35 10.91
CA LYS A 165 -3.01 -15.93 12.02
C LYS A 165 -4.42 -16.22 11.55
N ILE A 166 -5.05 -15.23 10.94
CA ILE A 166 -6.43 -15.30 10.45
C ILE A 166 -6.45 -14.81 9.00
N LEU A 167 -7.10 -15.59 8.14
CA LEU A 167 -7.29 -15.28 6.73
C LEU A 167 -8.77 -15.37 6.37
N PHE A 168 -9.30 -14.28 5.78
CA PHE A 168 -10.64 -14.21 5.21
C PHE A 168 -10.53 -13.95 3.72
N LEU A 169 -11.11 -14.84 2.91
CA LEU A 169 -11.11 -14.76 1.46
C LEU A 169 -12.54 -14.81 0.92
N ARG A 170 -12.87 -13.84 0.07
CA ARG A 170 -14.03 -13.88 -0.82
C ARG A 170 -13.56 -13.58 -2.24
N LEU A 171 -13.64 -14.55 -3.12
CA LEU A 171 -13.08 -14.47 -4.48
C LEU A 171 -14.12 -14.93 -5.50
N GLY A 172 -14.07 -14.38 -6.70
CA GLY A 172 -14.78 -14.91 -7.86
C GLY A 172 -14.12 -16.18 -8.35
N ASP A 173 -12.81 -16.16 -8.62
CA ASP A 173 -12.21 -17.27 -9.38
C ASP A 173 -11.34 -18.18 -8.52
N SER A 174 -10.04 -17.87 -8.38
CA SER A 174 -9.03 -18.87 -8.02
C SER A 174 -8.07 -18.48 -6.90
N VAL A 175 -7.59 -19.50 -6.17
CA VAL A 175 -6.54 -19.36 -5.15
C VAL A 175 -5.44 -20.37 -5.38
N ALA A 176 -4.20 -19.88 -5.43
CA ALA A 176 -2.99 -20.69 -5.36
C ALA A 176 -2.18 -20.34 -4.09
N ASN A 177 -1.92 -21.34 -3.26
CA ASN A 177 -1.16 -21.21 -2.02
C ASN A 177 -0.04 -22.26 -1.94
N ASP A 178 1.22 -21.84 -1.90
CA ASP A 178 2.38 -22.71 -1.63
C ASP A 178 3.04 -22.37 -0.27
N ARG A 179 3.31 -23.38 0.56
CA ARG A 179 4.07 -23.29 1.82
C ARG A 179 3.55 -22.26 2.82
N ASN A 180 2.25 -22.00 2.83
CA ASN A 180 1.60 -21.07 3.73
C ASN A 180 1.22 -21.71 5.08
N LYS A 181 1.21 -20.89 6.12
CA LYS A 181 0.75 -21.28 7.47
C LYS A 181 -0.34 -20.34 7.93
N PHE A 182 -1.50 -20.88 8.30
CA PHE A 182 -2.59 -20.11 8.88
C PHE A 182 -3.27 -20.87 10.02
N LYS A 183 -3.71 -20.16 11.06
CA LYS A 183 -4.43 -20.80 12.18
C LYS A 183 -5.91 -20.98 11.86
N ILE A 184 -6.50 -19.97 11.22
CA ILE A 184 -7.92 -19.93 10.87
C ILE A 184 -8.04 -19.43 9.43
N LEU A 185 -8.83 -20.16 8.63
CA LEU A 185 -9.20 -19.79 7.27
C LEU A 185 -10.72 -19.76 7.15
N PHE A 186 -11.23 -18.64 6.64
CA PHE A 186 -12.59 -18.49 6.14
C PHE A 186 -12.52 -18.25 4.63
N LEU A 187 -13.26 -19.04 3.88
CA LEU A 187 -13.14 -19.10 2.42
C LEU A 187 -14.51 -19.14 1.76
N ARG A 188 -14.74 -18.24 0.81
CA ARG A 188 -15.86 -18.28 -0.14
C ARG A 188 -15.31 -18.05 -1.54
N LEU A 189 -15.59 -18.97 -2.45
CA LEU A 189 -15.03 -19.01 -3.81
C LEU A 189 -16.13 -19.26 -4.84
N GLY A 190 -15.92 -18.79 -6.06
CA GLY A 190 -16.70 -19.24 -7.22
C GLY A 190 -16.11 -20.51 -7.84
N ASP A 191 -14.79 -20.57 -8.08
CA ASP A 191 -14.21 -21.67 -8.86
C ASP A 191 -13.29 -22.63 -8.08
N SER A 192 -12.01 -22.27 -7.86
CA SER A 192 -10.97 -23.28 -7.61
C SER A 192 -9.92 -22.94 -6.54
N VAL A 193 -9.34 -24.00 -5.95
CA VAL A 193 -8.27 -23.91 -4.94
C VAL A 193 -7.16 -24.90 -5.22
N ALA A 194 -5.93 -24.39 -5.33
CA ALA A 194 -4.70 -25.15 -5.29
C ALA A 194 -3.92 -24.85 -3.99
N ASN A 195 -3.64 -25.88 -3.21
CA ASN A 195 -2.90 -25.79 -1.96
C ASN A 195 -1.75 -26.81 -1.95
N ASP A 196 -0.50 -26.34 -1.88
CA ASP A 196 0.67 -27.21 -1.66
C ASP A 196 1.34 -26.91 -0.30
N ARG A 197 1.66 -27.96 0.45
CA ARG A 197 2.42 -27.92 1.73
C ARG A 197 1.91 -26.93 2.78
N ASN A 198 0.61 -26.67 2.79
CA ASN A 198 -0.02 -25.74 3.71
C ASN A 198 -0.40 -26.42 5.04
N LYS A 199 -0.32 -25.69 6.16
CA LYS A 199 -0.72 -26.20 7.49
C LYS A 199 -1.82 -25.34 8.08
N PHE A 200 -3.02 -25.90 8.28
CA PHE A 200 -4.18 -25.18 8.77
C PHE A 200 -5.34 -26.05 9.26
N LYS A 201 -6.27 -25.41 9.98
CA LYS A 201 -7.62 -25.92 10.27
C LYS A 201 -8.61 -25.20 9.36
N ILE A 202 -9.39 -25.94 8.57
CA ILE A 202 -10.48 -25.35 7.77
C ILE A 202 -11.72 -25.20 8.64
N LEU A 203 -12.38 -24.06 8.53
CA LEU A 203 -13.77 -23.90 8.92
C LEU A 203 -14.56 -23.58 7.65
N PHE A 204 -15.27 -24.56 7.09
CA PHE A 204 -16.18 -24.32 5.97
C PHE A 204 -17.51 -23.77 6.50
N ARG A 205 -18.05 -22.77 5.82
CA ARG A 205 -19.45 -22.38 5.90
C ARG A 205 -19.89 -21.80 4.57
#